data_AF-A0A4Q3T747-F1
#
_entry.id   AF-A0A4Q3T747-F1
#
_cell.length_a   1.000
_cell.length_b   1.000
_cell.length_c   1.000
_cell.angle_alpha   90.00
_cell.angle_beta   90.00
_cell.angle_gamma   90.00
#
_symmetry.space_group_name_H-M   'P 1'
#
loop_
_entity.id
_entity.type
_entity.pdbx_description
1 polymer ?
#
loop_
_entity_poly.entity_id
_entity_poly.type
_entity_poly.pdbx_seq_one_letter_code
_entity_poly.pdbx_strand_id
1 'polypeptide(L)' 'MASGNYRIESNQPLAGRLWPLPGAQDYLFNDRSLAVAMAAKSLTSPSGQEIRVVHVPSGEIVFRKAAAVRGQASDDL' A
#
# COMPACT_ATOMS: atom_id res chain seq x y z
N MET A 1 -12.72 -8.38 -13.41
CA MET A 1 -11.64 -8.10 -12.43
C MET A 1 -10.33 -8.32 -13.17
N ALA A 2 -9.44 -7.33 -13.20
CA ALA A 2 -8.17 -7.49 -13.91
C ALA A 2 -7.37 -8.62 -13.25
N SER A 3 -7.09 -9.68 -13.99
CA SER A 3 -6.19 -10.75 -13.56
C SER A 3 -4.76 -10.27 -13.74
N GLY A 4 -4.01 -10.13 -12.65
CA GLY A 4 -2.65 -9.63 -12.71
C GLY A 4 -1.99 -9.53 -11.34
N ASN A 5 -0.68 -9.33 -11.35
CA ASN A 5 0.09 -9.11 -10.14
C ASN A 5 -0.15 -7.69 -9.63
N TYR A 6 -0.36 -7.55 -8.33
CA TYR A 6 -0.51 -6.31 -7.60
C TYR A 6 0.70 -6.14 -6.69
N ARG A 7 1.43 -5.04 -6.89
CA ARG A 7 2.61 -4.71 -6.09
C ARG A 7 2.24 -3.65 -5.08
N ILE A 8 2.51 -3.92 -3.81
CA ILE A 8 2.48 -2.92 -2.76
C ILE A 8 3.81 -2.18 -2.81
N GLU A 9 3.78 -0.86 -2.83
CA GLU A 9 4.97 -0.01 -2.80
C GLU A 9 4.87 0.96 -1.62
N SER A 10 5.97 1.12 -0.90
CA SER A 10 6.06 2.03 0.23
C SER A 10 7.40 2.76 0.21
N ASN A 11 7.38 4.05 0.53
CA ASN A 11 8.58 4.89 0.54
C ASN A 11 9.44 4.70 1.80
N GLN A 12 8.95 3.89 2.74
CA GLN A 12 9.59 3.53 4.01
C GLN A 12 9.42 2.02 4.24
N PRO A 13 10.22 1.37 5.10
CA PRO A 13 10.05 -0.03 5.38
C PRO A 13 8.66 -0.28 5.96
N LEU A 14 7.98 -1.26 5.39
CA LEU A 14 6.68 -1.69 5.89
C LEU A 14 6.88 -2.33 7.26
N ALA A 15 6.15 -1.81 8.24
CA ALA A 15 6.18 -2.25 9.62
C ALA A 15 4.82 -2.83 10.00
N GLY A 16 4.81 -4.05 10.54
CA GLY A 16 3.56 -4.66 10.97
C GLY A 16 3.69 -6.17 11.15
N ARG A 17 2.85 -6.71 12.03
CA ARG A 17 2.80 -8.15 12.35
C ARG A 17 2.26 -9.01 11.20
N LEU A 18 1.70 -8.39 10.18
CA LEU A 18 1.17 -9.06 8.99
C LEU A 18 2.25 -9.36 7.95
N TRP A 19 3.44 -8.77 8.09
CA TRP A 19 4.52 -8.94 7.15
C TRP A 19 5.46 -10.07 7.61
N PRO A 20 5.75 -11.05 6.74
CA PRO A 20 6.65 -12.15 7.08
C PRO A 20 8.10 -11.70 7.24
N LEU A 21 8.47 -10.57 6.62
CA LEU A 21 9.82 -10.00 6.65
C LEU A 21 9.76 -8.55 7.12
N PRO A 22 10.36 -8.21 8.28
CA PRO A 22 10.51 -6.82 8.67
C PRO A 22 11.44 -6.10 7.68
N GLY A 23 11.01 -4.95 7.14
CA GLY A 23 11.86 -4.09 6.32
C GLY A 23 11.73 -4.22 4.81
N ALA A 24 10.92 -5.15 4.30
CA ALA A 24 10.61 -5.18 2.87
C ALA A 24 9.78 -3.94 2.46
N GLN A 25 10.16 -3.34 1.32
CA GLN A 25 9.58 -2.10 0.80
C GLN A 25 8.52 -2.36 -0.26
N ASP A 26 8.53 -3.57 -0.84
CA ASP A 26 7.56 -4.01 -1.83
C ASP A 26 7.15 -5.47 -1.61
N TYR A 27 5.90 -5.75 -1.98
CA TYR A 27 5.32 -7.10 -1.91
C TYR A 27 4.39 -7.33 -3.08
N LEU A 28 4.48 -8.51 -3.69
CA LEU A 28 3.67 -8.91 -4.84
C LEU A 28 2.53 -9.83 -4.41
N PHE A 29 1.33 -9.55 -4.89
CA PHE A 29 0.12 -10.34 -4.64
C PHE A 29 -0.59 -10.65 -5.96
N ASN A 30 -1.18 -11.83 -6.06
CA ASN A 30 -1.97 -12.21 -7.24
C ASN A 30 -3.44 -11.77 -7.14
N ASP A 31 -3.85 -11.22 -5.99
CA ASP A 31 -5.22 -10.80 -5.73
C ASP A 31 -5.27 -9.33 -5.29
N ARG A 32 -6.16 -8.57 -5.93
CA ARG A 32 -6.35 -7.13 -5.67
C ARG A 32 -6.81 -6.88 -4.26
N SER A 33 -7.83 -7.61 -3.81
CA SER A 33 -8.49 -7.39 -2.53
C SER A 33 -7.54 -7.69 -1.39
N LEU A 34 -6.75 -8.77 -1.53
CA LEU A 34 -5.68 -9.10 -0.59
C LEU A 34 -4.60 -8.02 -0.56
N ALA A 35 -4.12 -7.54 -1.71
CA ALA A 35 -3.11 -6.49 -1.78
C ALA A 35 -3.60 -5.19 -1.10
N VAL A 36 -4.84 -4.80 -1.37
CA VAL A 36 -5.45 -3.62 -0.75
C VAL A 36 -5.62 -3.81 0.76
N ALA A 37 -6.09 -4.98 1.22
CA ALA A 37 -6.23 -5.25 2.64
C ALA A 37 -4.88 -5.23 3.37
N MET A 38 -3.84 -5.78 2.76
CA MET A 38 -2.47 -5.77 3.29
C MET A 38 -1.93 -4.34 3.35
N ALA A 39 -2.08 -3.54 2.28
CA ALA A 39 -1.66 -2.14 2.27
C ALA A 39 -2.42 -1.29 3.30
N ALA A 40 -3.74 -1.49 3.41
CA ALA A 40 -4.59 -0.77 4.34
C ALA A 40 -4.24 -1.09 5.81
N LYS A 41 -3.97 -2.36 6.12
CA LYS A 41 -3.58 -2.79 7.48
C LYS A 41 -2.10 -2.58 7.79
N SER A 42 -1.29 -2.25 6.79
CA SER A 42 0.12 -1.96 6.98
C SER A 42 0.34 -0.61 7.66
N LEU A 43 1.33 -0.60 8.54
CA LEU A 43 1.88 0.62 9.11
C LEU A 43 3.28 0.80 8.51
N THR A 44 3.77 2.03 8.53
CA THR A 44 5.16 2.34 8.17
C THR A 44 5.89 2.71 9.45
N SER A 45 7.22 2.56 9.46
CA SER A 45 8.05 3.09 10.56
C SER A 45 9.23 3.84 9.94
N PRO A 46 9.32 5.18 10.09
CA PRO A 46 8.41 6.09 10.80
C PRO A 46 6.94 6.07 10.32
N SER A 47 6.03 6.28 11.27
CA SER A 47 4.58 6.21 11.07
C SER A 47 4.08 7.32 10.16
N GLY A 48 3.06 7.00 9.37
CA GLY A 48 2.36 7.98 8.55
C GLY A 48 3.05 8.24 7.22
N GLN A 49 3.63 7.22 6.60
CA GLN A 49 4.14 7.30 5.24
C GLN A 49 3.16 6.66 4.26
N GLU A 50 3.34 7.00 2.99
CA GLU A 50 2.44 6.59 1.94
C GLU A 50 2.67 5.13 1.54
N ILE A 51 1.57 4.39 1.40
CA ILE A 51 1.55 3.01 0.89
C ILE A 51 0.65 2.97 -0.33
N ARG A 52 1.15 2.46 -1.45
CA ARG A 52 0.42 2.34 -2.71
C ARG A 52 0.28 0.88 -3.12
N VAL A 53 -0.78 0.56 -3.83
CA VAL A 53 -0.96 -0.72 -4.51
C VAL A 53 -1.04 -0.43 -5.99
N VAL A 54 -0.15 -1.03 -6.76
CA VAL A 54 -0.01 -0.84 -8.20
C VAL A 54 -0.35 -2.15 -8.90
N HIS A 55 -1.22 -2.10 -9.90
CA HIS A 55 -1.45 -3.20 -10.81
C HIS A 55 -0.27 -3.28 -11.78
N VAL A 56 0.61 -4.25 -11.61
CA VAL A 56 1.88 -4.38 -12.35
C VAL A 56 1.72 -4.33 -13.87
N PRO A 57 0.78 -5.07 -14.51
CA PRO A 57 0.70 -5.07 -15.96
C PRO A 57 0.11 -3.78 -16.55
N SER A 58 -0.63 -2.98 -15.76
CA SER A 58 -1.20 -1.71 -16.22
C SER A 58 -0.46 -0.47 -15.71
N GLY A 59 0.34 -0.61 -14.66
CA GLY A 59 0.92 0.52 -13.91
C GLY A 59 -0.10 1.32 -13.10
N GLU A 60 -1.37 0.90 -13.04
CA GLU A 60 -2.44 1.64 -12.39
C GLU A 60 -2.35 1.53 -10.86
N ILE A 61 -2.47 2.66 -10.16
CA ILE A 61 -2.55 2.68 -8.70
C ILE A 61 -3.99 2.36 -8.29
N VAL A 62 -4.23 1.13 -7.85
CA VAL A 62 -5.56 0.66 -7.44
C VAL A 62 -5.93 1.06 -6.02
N PHE A 63 -4.95 1.43 -5.21
CA PHE A 63 -5.14 1.93 -3.85
C PHE A 63 -3.96 2.80 -3.42
N ARG A 64 -4.27 3.87 -2.71
CA ARG A 64 -3.29 4.77 -2.12
C ARG A 64 -3.73 5.08 -0.70
N LYS A 65 -2.89 4.69 0.26
CA LYS A 65 -2.97 5.12 1.64
C LYS A 65 -2.04 6.31 1.80
N ALA A 66 -2.62 7.50 1.93
CA ALA A 66 -1.85 8.69 2.22
C ALA A 66 -1.10 8.51 3.55
N ALA A 67 0.10 9.08 3.58
CA ALA A 67 0.76 9.46 4.81
C ALA A 67 -0.28 10.10 5.75
N ALA A 68 -0.35 9.66 7.01
CA ALA A 68 -1.16 10.35 8.01
C ALA A 68 -0.51 11.70 8.33
N VAL A 69 -0.53 12.62 7.36
CA VAL A 69 -0.36 14.02 7.62
C VAL A 69 -1.59 14.40 8.44
N ARG A 70 -1.37 14.87 9.68
CA ARG A 70 -2.41 15.65 10.35
C ARG A 70 -2.71 16.83 9.43
N GLY A 71 -3.84 16.76 8.71
CA GLY A 71 -4.31 17.80 7.81
C GLY A 71 -4.06 17.46 6.35
N GLN A 72 -5.03 16.79 5.73
CA GLN A 72 -5.88 17.38 4.70
C GLN A 72 -6.78 16.25 4.20
N ALA A 73 -7.94 16.11 4.85
CA ALA A 73 -9.10 15.59 4.15
C ALA A 73 -9.33 16.60 3.02
N SER A 74 -9.03 16.20 1.79
CA SER A 74 -9.48 16.93 0.62
C SER A 74 -11.00 16.83 0.65
N ASP A 75 -11.60 17.89 1.19
CA ASP A 75 -12.99 18.24 1.06
C ASP A 75 -13.21 18.54 -0.43
N ASP A 76 -13.77 17.58 -1.15
CA ASP A 76 -14.36 17.81 -2.45
C ASP A 76 -15.72 18.48 -2.22
N LEU A 77 -15.77 19.82 -2.30
CA LEU A 77 -16.96 20.58 -2.74
C LEU A 77 -16.61 21.95 -3.34
#